data_AF-A0A164PFK3-F1
#
_entry.id   AF-A0A164PFK3-F1
#
_cell.length_a   1.000
_cell.length_b   1.000
_cell.length_c   1.000
_cell.angle_alpha   90.00
_cell.angle_beta   90.00
_cell.angle_gamma   90.00
#
_symmetry.space_group_name_H-M   'P 1'
#
loop_
_entity.id
_entity.type
_entity.pdbx_description
1 polymer ?
#
loop_
_entity_poly.entity_id
_entity_poly.type
_entity_poly.pdbx_seq_one_letter_code
_entity_poly.pdbx_strand_id
1 'polypeptide(L)'
;MTTAGLHDTAPAALREPCPLWCERPDDHGWEDNDGTDLICVHRRTIPISGTDHGSLMVLRTEYYNPTGIERDLTTYVIDTGLGGDCELDAVGAHGLATALAQALTLTAEPP
;
A
#
# COMPACT_ATOMS: atom_id res chain seq x y z
N MET A 1 2.78 12.96 24.25
CA MET A 1 2.36 12.28 23.01
C MET A 1 2.78 13.17 21.86
N THR A 2 3.95 12.91 21.31
CA THR A 2 4.48 13.63 20.15
C THR A 2 3.92 12.93 18.92
N THR A 3 3.10 13.64 18.15
CA THR A 3 2.76 13.25 16.78
C THR A 3 4.07 13.08 16.01
N ALA A 4 4.38 11.85 15.60
CA ALA A 4 5.44 11.60 14.63
C ALA A 4 5.06 12.39 13.37
N GLY A 5 5.75 13.50 13.13
CA GLY A 5 5.54 14.30 11.94
C GLY A 5 6.05 13.50 10.75
N LEU A 6 5.20 13.35 9.73
CA LEU A 6 5.69 13.03 8.39
C LEU A 6 6.76 14.08 8.06
N HIS A 7 8.01 13.67 8.05
CA HIS A 7 9.11 14.57 7.71
C HIS A 7 9.09 14.77 6.19
N ASP A 8 8.86 16.02 5.81
CA ASP A 8 8.77 16.51 4.44
C ASP A 8 10.19 16.62 3.82
N THR A 9 10.92 15.50 3.76
CA THR A 9 12.36 15.45 3.40
C THR A 9 12.62 14.96 1.97
N ALA A 10 11.62 14.42 1.27
CA ALA A 10 11.78 14.03 -0.13
C ALA A 10 11.96 15.25 -1.06
N PRO A 11 12.75 15.18 -2.15
CA PRO A 11 12.77 16.19 -3.20
C PRO A 11 11.36 16.46 -3.75
N ALA A 12 11.01 17.72 -4.03
CA ALA A 12 9.66 18.09 -4.50
C ALA A 12 9.18 17.30 -5.74
N ALA A 13 10.11 16.89 -6.61
CA ALA A 13 9.85 16.05 -7.78
C ALA A 13 9.40 14.61 -7.46
N LEU A 14 9.62 14.14 -6.22
CA LEU A 14 9.27 12.81 -5.75
C LEU A 14 8.05 12.81 -4.81
N ARG A 15 7.49 13.99 -4.50
CA ARG A 15 6.32 14.14 -3.62
C ARG A 15 4.98 14.07 -4.35
N GLU A 16 4.99 14.03 -5.67
CA GLU A 16 3.75 13.94 -6.43
C GLU A 16 3.10 12.57 -6.19
N PRO A 17 1.78 12.50 -5.92
CA PRO A 17 1.09 11.23 -5.75
C PRO A 17 1.36 10.33 -6.95
N CYS A 18 1.82 9.10 -6.72
CA CYS A 18 2.09 8.17 -7.81
C CYS A 18 0.75 7.75 -8.46
N PRO A 19 0.42 8.20 -9.68
CA PRO A 19 -0.92 7.97 -10.25
C PRO A 19 -1.16 6.50 -10.64
N LEU A 20 -0.09 5.71 -10.73
CA LEU A 20 -0.16 4.27 -10.98
C LEU A 20 -0.56 3.49 -9.72
N TRP A 21 -0.12 3.96 -8.55
CA TRP A 21 -0.17 3.19 -7.31
C TRP A 21 -1.12 3.77 -6.27
N CYS A 22 -1.03 5.07 -6.03
CA CYS A 22 -1.79 5.77 -5.01
C CYS A 22 -3.10 6.28 -5.58
N GLU A 23 -4.23 5.90 -4.97
CA GLU A 23 -5.54 6.42 -5.36
C GLU A 23 -5.73 7.86 -4.87
N ARG A 24 -5.10 8.21 -3.74
CA ARG A 24 -5.18 9.53 -3.10
C ARG A 24 -3.79 10.05 -2.74
N PRO A 25 -3.61 11.38 -2.58
CA PRO A 25 -2.35 11.94 -2.11
C PRO A 25 -1.88 11.37 -0.76
N ASP A 26 -2.81 11.14 0.18
CA ASP A 26 -2.49 10.60 1.51
C ASP A 26 -2.07 9.11 1.49
N ASP A 27 -2.25 8.43 0.36
CA ASP A 27 -1.77 7.07 0.16
C ASP A 27 -0.30 7.03 -0.27
N HIS A 28 0.36 8.19 -0.34
CA HIS A 28 1.77 8.35 -0.68
C HIS A 28 2.50 9.04 0.48
N GLY A 29 3.45 8.35 1.11
CA GLY A 29 4.18 8.84 2.26
C GLY A 29 5.69 8.76 2.08
N TRP A 30 6.40 9.70 2.68
CA TRP A 30 7.86 9.69 2.74
C TRP A 30 8.34 9.69 4.20
N GLU A 31 9.38 8.91 4.46
CA GLU A 31 10.09 8.87 5.73
C GLU A 31 11.59 8.98 5.47
N ASP A 32 12.29 9.74 6.32
CA ASP A 32 13.75 9.86 6.29
C ASP A 32 14.37 8.64 6.96
N ASN A 33 15.35 8.01 6.32
CA ASN A 33 16.13 6.91 6.89
C ASN A 33 17.58 7.37 7.09
N ASP A 34 17.82 7.93 8.27
CA ASP A 34 19.14 8.37 8.76
C ASP A 34 19.84 9.46 7.90
N GLY A 35 19.09 10.23 7.09
CA GLY A 35 19.57 11.42 6.40
C GLY A 35 20.28 11.20 5.07
N THR A 36 20.51 9.94 4.66
CA THR A 36 21.07 9.59 3.34
C THR A 36 20.13 8.77 2.48
N ASP A 37 19.22 8.03 3.11
CA ASP A 37 18.27 7.15 2.44
C ASP A 37 16.85 7.67 2.67
N LEU A 38 15.97 7.44 1.71
CA LEU A 38 14.56 7.82 1.80
C LEU A 38 13.69 6.60 1.67
N ILE A 39 12.62 6.53 2.45
CA ILE A 39 11.62 5.48 2.34
C ILE A 39 10.36 6.11 1.76
N CYS A 40 9.90 5.59 0.63
CA CYS A 40 8.59 5.90 0.10
C CYS A 40 7.62 4.76 0.39
N VAL A 41 6.43 5.09 0.86
CA VAL A 41 5.34 4.13 1.08
C VAL A 41 4.18 4.50 0.19
N HIS A 42 3.74 3.55 -0.62
CA HIS A 42 2.54 3.62 -1.43
C HIS A 42 1.49 2.67 -0.85
N ARG A 43 0.27 3.18 -0.70
CA ARG A 43 -0.86 2.42 -0.19
C ARG A 43 -1.96 2.34 -1.23
N ARG A 44 -2.64 1.20 -1.28
CA ARG A 44 -3.91 1.08 -1.97
C ARG A 44 -4.84 0.13 -1.23
N THR A 45 -6.09 0.51 -1.08
CA THR A 45 -7.09 -0.33 -0.44
C THR A 45 -8.09 -0.82 -1.48
N ILE A 46 -8.25 -2.12 -1.62
CA ILE A 46 -9.17 -2.78 -2.55
C ILE A 46 -10.29 -3.43 -1.72
N PRO A 47 -11.56 -3.07 -1.93
CA PRO A 47 -12.66 -3.70 -1.22
C PRO A 47 -12.84 -5.16 -1.63
N ILE A 48 -13.13 -6.03 -0.68
CA ILE A 48 -13.44 -7.44 -0.92
C ILE A 48 -14.96 -7.55 -1.11
N SER A 49 -15.38 -7.71 -2.36
CA SER A 49 -16.81 -7.88 -2.68
C SER A 49 -17.39 -9.11 -1.98
N GLY A 50 -18.66 -9.05 -1.59
CA GLY A 50 -19.29 -10.16 -0.86
C GLY A 50 -18.93 -10.24 0.62
N THR A 51 -18.23 -9.23 1.16
CA THR A 51 -18.04 -9.02 2.60
C THR A 51 -18.63 -7.67 2.98
N ASP A 52 -19.07 -7.50 4.23
CA ASP A 52 -19.66 -6.24 4.68
C ASP A 52 -18.62 -5.11 4.76
N HIS A 53 -17.40 -5.45 5.20
CA HIS A 53 -16.31 -4.49 5.46
C HIS A 53 -14.92 -5.01 5.08
N GLY A 54 -14.82 -6.13 4.39
CA GLY A 54 -13.52 -6.72 4.04
C GLY A 54 -12.76 -5.87 3.04
N SER A 55 -11.45 -5.80 3.22
CA SER A 55 -10.52 -5.08 2.38
C SER A 55 -9.19 -5.80 2.27
N LEU A 56 -8.55 -5.63 1.11
CA LEU A 56 -7.16 -5.97 0.89
C LEU A 56 -6.39 -4.67 0.73
N MET A 57 -5.42 -4.45 1.60
CA MET A 57 -4.50 -3.33 1.51
C MET A 57 -3.19 -3.78 0.88
N VAL A 58 -2.80 -3.14 -0.21
CA VAL A 58 -1.49 -3.26 -0.82
C VAL A 58 -0.61 -2.15 -0.27
N LEU A 59 0.52 -2.52 0.31
CA LEU A 59 1.56 -1.60 0.77
C LEU A 59 2.82 -1.88 -0.03
N ARG A 60 3.27 -0.91 -0.83
CA ARG A 60 4.57 -0.94 -1.48
C ARG A 60 5.51 0.00 -0.75
N THR A 61 6.66 -0.51 -0.35
CA THR A 61 7.71 0.28 0.30
C THR A 61 8.94 0.28 -0.60
N GLU A 62 9.41 1.45 -0.98
CA GLU A 62 10.59 1.66 -1.81
C GLU A 62 11.67 2.34 -0.97
N TYR A 63 12.84 1.73 -0.94
CA TYR A 63 14.02 2.25 -0.27
C TYR A 63 14.89 2.91 -1.32
N TYR A 64 15.09 4.22 -1.19
CA TYR A 64 15.87 5.04 -2.09
C TYR A 64 17.22 5.37 -1.48
N ASN A 65 18.25 5.33 -2.31
CA ASN A 65 19.55 5.92 -2.05
C ASN A 65 19.84 6.99 -3.13
N PRO A 66 20.99 7.69 -3.10
CA PRO A 66 21.30 8.73 -4.07
C PRO A 66 21.32 8.29 -5.55
N THR A 67 21.34 6.99 -5.83
CA THR A 67 21.38 6.42 -7.19
C THR A 67 20.02 5.92 -7.70
N GLY A 68 18.99 5.88 -6.84
CA GLY A 68 17.64 5.43 -7.19
C GLY A 68 17.04 4.47 -6.16
N ILE A 69 16.07 3.65 -6.59
CA ILE A 69 15.49 2.59 -5.76
C ILE A 69 16.53 1.49 -5.57
N GLU A 70 16.94 1.26 -4.33
CA GLU A 70 17.84 0.18 -3.94
C GLU A 70 17.09 -1.14 -3.74
N ARG A 71 15.91 -1.04 -3.12
CA ARG A 71 15.07 -2.19 -2.78
C ARG A 71 13.61 -1.76 -2.78
N ASP A 72 12.73 -2.66 -3.18
CA ASP A 72 11.31 -2.53 -2.89
C ASP A 72 10.75 -3.77 -2.17
N LEU A 73 9.63 -3.57 -1.49
CA LEU A 73 8.87 -4.60 -0.80
C LEU A 73 7.39 -4.36 -1.05
N THR A 74 6.66 -5.42 -1.40
CA THR A 74 5.19 -5.39 -1.46
C THR A 74 4.61 -6.27 -0.38
N THR A 75 3.74 -5.70 0.45
CA THR A 75 3.00 -6.39 1.50
C THR A 75 1.51 -6.33 1.20
N TYR A 76 0.82 -7.46 1.35
CA TYR A 76 -0.64 -7.56 1.23
C TYR A 76 -1.21 -7.81 2.62
N VAL A 77 -2.03 -6.89 3.12
CA VAL A 77 -2.74 -7.03 4.40
C VAL A 77 -4.21 -7.27 4.08
N ILE A 78 -4.72 -8.42 4.50
CA ILE A 78 -6.10 -8.82 4.24
C ILE A 78 -6.87 -8.73 5.55
N ASP A 79 -7.90 -7.91 5.56
CA ASP A 79 -8.93 -7.89 6.59
C ASP A 79 -10.22 -8.37 5.93
N THR A 80 -10.75 -9.51 6.32
CA THR A 80 -12.01 -10.00 5.74
C THR A 80 -13.24 -9.28 6.31
N GLY A 81 -13.07 -8.41 7.31
CA GLY A 81 -14.17 -7.74 8.01
C GLY A 81 -15.03 -8.71 8.83
N LEU A 82 -14.54 -9.94 9.01
CA LEU A 82 -15.23 -11.01 9.70
C LEU A 82 -14.80 -10.98 11.17
N GLY A 83 -15.77 -10.90 12.09
CA GLY A 83 -15.51 -11.09 13.51
C GLY A 83 -14.99 -12.50 13.81
N GLY A 84 -14.57 -12.74 15.06
CA GLY A 84 -13.87 -13.98 15.47
C GLY A 84 -14.57 -15.31 15.17
N ASP A 85 -15.87 -15.31 14.84
CA ASP A 85 -16.66 -16.50 14.52
C ASP A 85 -17.30 -16.47 13.11
N CYS A 86 -17.00 -15.47 12.28
CA CYS A 86 -17.55 -15.40 10.93
C CYS A 86 -16.61 -16.10 9.93
N GLU A 87 -17.07 -17.15 9.28
CA GLU A 87 -16.34 -17.83 8.20
C GLU A 87 -16.55 -17.10 6.87
N LEU A 88 -15.52 -17.07 6.03
CA LEU A 88 -15.60 -16.51 4.69
C LEU A 88 -16.40 -17.48 3.81
N ASP A 89 -17.63 -17.11 3.45
CA ASP A 89 -18.47 -17.91 2.58
C ASP A 89 -17.95 -17.96 1.13
N ALA A 90 -18.62 -18.72 0.26
CA ALA A 90 -18.19 -18.86 -1.14
C ALA A 90 -18.19 -17.53 -1.91
N VAL A 91 -19.09 -16.59 -1.58
CA VAL A 91 -19.20 -15.30 -2.24
C VAL A 91 -18.05 -14.39 -1.79
N GLY A 92 -17.80 -14.31 -0.49
CA GLY A 92 -16.67 -13.59 0.08
C GLY A 92 -15.32 -14.16 -0.38
N ALA A 93 -15.19 -15.48 -0.49
CA ALA A 93 -13.97 -16.13 -1.00
C ALA A 93 -13.71 -15.79 -2.46
N HIS A 94 -14.75 -15.75 -3.30
CA HIS A 94 -14.64 -15.30 -4.67
C HIS A 94 -14.25 -13.82 -4.78
N GLY A 95 -14.84 -12.98 -3.92
CA GLY A 95 -14.48 -11.57 -3.80
C GLY A 95 -13.02 -11.37 -3.40
N LEU A 96 -12.52 -12.17 -2.45
CA LEU A 96 -11.12 -12.12 -2.01
C LEU A 96 -10.18 -12.51 -3.15
N ALA A 97 -10.48 -13.60 -3.87
CA ALA A 97 -9.70 -14.01 -5.03
C ALA A 97 -9.64 -12.91 -6.11
N THR A 98 -10.77 -12.23 -6.33
CA THR A 98 -10.86 -11.11 -7.28
C THR A 98 -10.02 -9.91 -6.82
N ALA A 99 -10.11 -9.54 -5.55
CA ALA A 99 -9.32 -8.46 -4.97
C ALA A 99 -7.81 -8.75 -5.03
N LEU A 100 -7.41 -10.01 -4.76
CA LEU A 100 -6.03 -10.47 -4.91
C LEU A 100 -5.54 -10.40 -6.36
N ALA A 101 -6.35 -10.82 -7.33
CA ALA A 101 -5.98 -10.74 -8.75
C ALA A 101 -5.76 -9.28 -9.19
N GLN A 102 -6.61 -8.36 -8.73
CA GLN A 102 -6.44 -6.93 -8.97
C GLN A 102 -5.15 -6.41 -8.31
N ALA A 103 -4.90 -6.78 -7.05
CA ALA A 103 -3.70 -6.39 -6.32
C ALA A 103 -2.40 -6.86 -7.01
N LEU A 104 -2.39 -8.10 -7.51
CA LEU A 104 -1.26 -8.66 -8.26
C LEU A 104 -1.05 -7.97 -9.61
N THR A 105 -2.14 -7.52 -10.25
CA THR A 105 -2.02 -6.76 -11.52
C THR A 105 -1.37 -5.40 -11.27
N LEU A 106 -1.74 -4.73 -10.18
CA LEU A 106 -1.12 -3.46 -9.79
C LEU A 106 0.38 -3.60 -9.52
N THR A 107 0.79 -4.73 -8.94
CA THR A 107 2.18 -4.97 -8.53
C THR A 107 3.06 -5.63 -9.59
N ALA A 108 2.48 -6.03 -10.71
CA ALA A 108 3.20 -6.60 -11.84
C ALA A 108 3.83 -5.52 -12.75
N GLU A 109 3.38 -4.26 -12.68
CA GLU A 109 3.95 -3.18 -13.49
C GLU A 109 5.22 -2.61 -12.82
N PRO A 110 6.40 -2.65 -13.50
CA PRO A 110 7.57 -1.95 -13.01
C PRO A 110 7.34 -0.42 -13.07
N PRO A 111 7.98 0.36 -12.16
CA PRO A 111 7.90 1.81 -12.18
C PRO A 111 8.50 2.42 -13.45
#